data_AF-A0AAW9BTL6-F1
#
_entry.id   AF-A0AAW9BTL6-F1
#
_cell.length_a   1.000
_cell.length_b   1.000
_cell.length_c   1.000
_cell.angle_alpha   90.00
_cell.angle_beta   90.00
_cell.angle_gamma   90.00
#
_symmetry.space_group_name_H-M   'P 1'
#
loop_
_entity.id
_entity.type
_entity.pdbx_description
1 polymer ?
#
loop_
_entity_poly.entity_id
_entity_poly.type
_entity_poly.pdbx_seq_one_letter_code
_entity_poly.pdbx_strand_id
1 'polypeptide(L)'
;CSDHQVVLTLTTDNYGSETSWTLKNSQSAVLFSGQGYESATTVEKSMCLADGDYQFTIQDEYGDGICCGSGAGSYTLMEGAKTLASGAEFAKSETTDFTLGDTTTTPPVVDGYYQAASGKTGYALKTALFNIINNHSSRGYSAIWTLVKDADLDNYYEKDGSILDMYSEKPAGNDAVSF
;
A
#
# COMPACT_ATOMS: atom_id res chain seq x y z
N CYS A 1 -26.02 -5.59 4.57
CA CYS A 1 -24.72 -5.74 5.24
C CYS A 1 -24.75 -4.97 6.54
N SER A 2 -24.12 -5.46 7.61
CA SER A 2 -23.93 -4.67 8.85
C SER A 2 -22.66 -3.82 8.81
N ASP A 3 -21.63 -4.31 8.12
CA ASP A 3 -20.33 -3.64 7.95
C ASP A 3 -20.22 -3.11 6.52
N HIS A 4 -19.20 -3.51 5.76
CA HIS A 4 -18.94 -3.01 4.42
C HIS A 4 -19.62 -3.84 3.34
N GLN A 5 -20.47 -3.18 2.54
CA GLN A 5 -21.05 -3.78 1.35
C GLN A 5 -20.17 -3.51 0.14
N VAL A 6 -19.53 -4.57 -0.35
CA VAL A 6 -18.71 -4.52 -1.56
C VAL A 6 -19.46 -5.17 -2.72
N VAL A 7 -19.46 -4.52 -3.88
CA VAL A 7 -20.12 -4.99 -5.10
C VAL A 7 -19.07 -5.17 -6.19
N LEU A 8 -18.97 -6.40 -6.71
CA LEU A 8 -18.22 -6.71 -7.93
C LEU A 8 -19.20 -6.68 -9.11
N THR A 9 -18.93 -5.83 -10.09
CA THR A 9 -19.56 -5.88 -11.42
C THR A 9 -18.52 -6.40 -12.40
N LEU A 10 -18.79 -7.56 -13.01
CA LEU A 10 -17.92 -8.22 -13.97
C LEU A 10 -18.66 -8.37 -15.30
N THR A 11 -18.14 -7.74 -16.34
CA THR A 11 -18.53 -7.97 -17.72
C THR A 11 -17.50 -8.91 -18.34
N THR A 12 -17.94 -10.09 -18.78
CA THR A 12 -17.09 -11.05 -19.48
C THR A 12 -16.91 -10.67 -20.94
N ASP A 13 -15.83 -11.15 -21.54
CA ASP A 13 -15.57 -11.04 -22.97
C ASP A 13 -16.22 -12.21 -23.73
N ASN A 14 -15.82 -12.51 -24.97
CA ASN A 14 -16.43 -13.63 -25.72
C ASN A 14 -16.05 -15.02 -25.14
N TYR A 15 -15.19 -15.10 -24.13
CA TYR A 15 -14.74 -16.35 -23.49
C TYR A 15 -14.93 -16.33 -21.97
N GLY A 16 -16.12 -15.95 -21.51
CA GLY A 16 -16.43 -15.81 -20.08
C GLY A 16 -16.18 -17.05 -19.21
N SER A 17 -16.15 -18.26 -19.80
CA SER A 17 -15.85 -19.50 -19.07
C SER A 17 -14.42 -19.55 -18.53
N GLU A 18 -13.51 -18.78 -19.12
CA GLU A 18 -12.08 -18.72 -18.76
C GLU A 18 -11.86 -17.74 -17.59
N THR A 19 -12.79 -16.81 -17.40
CA THR A 19 -12.71 -15.82 -16.33
C THR A 19 -13.07 -16.43 -14.97
N SER A 20 -12.17 -16.28 -14.01
CA SER A 20 -12.42 -16.60 -12.61
C SER A 20 -11.84 -15.55 -11.67
N TRP A 21 -12.31 -15.50 -10.45
CA TRP A 21 -11.77 -14.59 -9.44
C TRP A 21 -11.88 -15.16 -8.04
N THR A 22 -11.01 -14.67 -7.16
CA THR A 22 -11.02 -14.97 -5.73
C THR A 22 -10.84 -13.69 -4.91
N LEU A 23 -11.44 -13.66 -3.74
CA LEU A 23 -11.26 -12.62 -2.74
C LEU A 23 -10.78 -13.28 -1.44
N LYS A 24 -9.57 -12.91 -1.01
CA LYS A 24 -8.93 -13.45 0.20
C LYS A 24 -8.79 -12.38 1.27
N ASN A 25 -8.76 -12.80 2.53
CA ASN A 25 -8.35 -11.94 3.65
C ASN A 25 -6.82 -12.01 3.88
N SER A 26 -6.33 -11.23 4.85
CA SER A 26 -4.92 -11.21 5.25
C SER A 26 -4.36 -12.55 5.77
N GLN A 27 -5.20 -13.50 6.18
CA GLN A 27 -4.79 -14.87 6.52
C GLN A 27 -4.77 -15.80 5.29
N SER A 28 -4.90 -15.25 4.07
CA SER A 28 -5.01 -15.99 2.81
C SER A 28 -6.21 -16.93 2.72
N ALA A 29 -7.21 -16.78 3.59
CA ALA A 29 -8.45 -17.53 3.53
C ALA A 29 -9.32 -16.97 2.40
N VAL A 30 -9.78 -17.82 1.48
CA VAL A 30 -10.72 -17.44 0.41
C VAL A 30 -12.09 -17.23 1.03
N LEU A 31 -12.58 -16.00 0.99
CA LEU A 31 -13.91 -15.63 1.50
C LEU A 31 -14.96 -15.77 0.40
N PHE A 32 -14.62 -15.33 -0.80
CA PHE A 32 -15.50 -15.38 -1.97
C PHE A 32 -14.72 -15.77 -3.22
N SER A 33 -15.41 -16.39 -4.16
CA SER A 33 -14.87 -16.73 -5.48
C SER A 33 -15.99 -16.85 -6.50
N GLY A 34 -15.63 -16.85 -7.77
CA GLY A 34 -16.55 -17.16 -8.84
C GLY A 34 -15.85 -17.52 -10.14
N GLN A 35 -16.51 -18.35 -10.95
CA GLN A 35 -15.99 -18.96 -12.16
C GLN A 35 -17.15 -19.49 -13.02
N GLY A 36 -16.86 -19.90 -14.25
CA GLY A 36 -17.83 -20.57 -15.13
C GLY A 36 -18.93 -19.64 -15.63
N TYR A 37 -18.53 -18.44 -16.07
CA TYR A 37 -19.47 -17.44 -16.56
C TYR A 37 -19.82 -17.67 -18.03
N GLU A 38 -20.99 -17.21 -18.43
CA GLU A 38 -21.37 -17.13 -19.84
C GLU A 38 -20.52 -16.06 -20.55
N SER A 39 -20.36 -16.20 -21.85
CA SER A 39 -19.69 -15.20 -22.68
C SER A 39 -20.54 -13.94 -22.87
N ALA A 40 -19.87 -12.79 -22.98
CA ALA A 40 -20.43 -11.48 -23.28
C ALA A 40 -21.61 -11.08 -22.37
N THR A 41 -21.50 -11.43 -21.08
CA THR A 41 -22.54 -11.14 -20.08
C THR A 41 -22.00 -10.24 -18.98
N THR A 42 -22.89 -9.57 -18.26
CA THR A 42 -22.54 -8.83 -17.06
C THR A 42 -23.18 -9.48 -15.85
N VAL A 43 -22.36 -9.75 -14.83
CA VAL A 43 -22.79 -10.30 -13.56
C VAL A 43 -22.42 -9.36 -12.43
N GLU A 44 -23.31 -9.27 -11.45
CA GLU A 44 -23.06 -8.54 -10.21
C GLU A 44 -23.03 -9.49 -9.03
N LYS A 45 -22.07 -9.27 -8.13
CA LYS A 45 -21.91 -10.02 -6.88
C LYS A 45 -21.77 -9.05 -5.72
N SER A 46 -22.77 -9.05 -4.84
CA SER A 46 -22.72 -8.30 -3.60
C SER A 46 -22.17 -9.18 -2.48
N MET A 47 -21.14 -8.69 -1.79
CA MET A 47 -20.40 -9.35 -0.72
C MET A 47 -20.43 -8.47 0.53
N CYS A 48 -20.42 -9.13 1.68
CA CYS A 48 -20.34 -8.48 2.98
C CYS A 48 -18.99 -8.78 3.62
N LEU A 49 -18.24 -7.73 3.94
CA LEU A 49 -16.89 -7.83 4.48
C LEU A 49 -16.78 -6.99 5.75
N ALA A 50 -16.04 -7.51 6.72
CA ALA A 50 -15.69 -6.76 7.92
C ALA A 50 -14.51 -5.82 7.64
N ASP A 51 -14.15 -4.99 8.61
CA ASP A 51 -12.90 -4.21 8.59
C ASP A 51 -11.70 -5.16 8.42
N GLY A 52 -10.75 -4.78 7.57
CA GLY A 52 -9.52 -5.54 7.35
C GLY A 52 -8.91 -5.36 5.97
N ASP A 53 -7.82 -6.11 5.77
CA ASP A 53 -7.07 -6.14 4.51
C ASP A 53 -7.49 -7.33 3.66
N TYR A 54 -7.67 -7.06 2.38
CA TYR A 54 -8.18 -8.00 1.39
C TYR A 54 -7.35 -7.96 0.11
N GLN A 55 -7.35 -9.11 -0.55
CA GLN A 55 -6.72 -9.30 -1.85
C GLN A 55 -7.74 -9.82 -2.83
N PHE A 56 -8.03 -9.03 -3.85
CA PHE A 56 -8.84 -9.45 -5.00
C PHE A 56 -7.93 -9.90 -6.13
N THR A 57 -8.17 -11.10 -6.64
CA THR A 57 -7.41 -11.67 -7.76
C THR A 57 -8.40 -12.09 -8.83
N ILE A 58 -8.27 -11.56 -10.05
CA ILE A 58 -8.98 -12.03 -11.25
C ILE A 58 -8.02 -12.81 -12.16
N GLN A 59 -8.50 -13.86 -12.81
CA GLN A 59 -7.72 -14.80 -13.59
C GLN A 59 -8.43 -15.06 -14.92
N ASP A 60 -7.61 -15.34 -15.92
CA ASP A 60 -8.00 -15.77 -17.25
C ASP A 60 -7.14 -16.97 -17.65
N GLU A 61 -7.76 -18.06 -18.10
CA GLU A 61 -7.08 -19.34 -18.31
C GLU A 61 -6.10 -19.29 -19.49
N TYR A 62 -6.49 -18.63 -20.58
CA TYR A 62 -5.72 -18.56 -21.82
C TYR A 62 -4.70 -17.41 -21.82
N GLY A 63 -4.94 -16.38 -21.03
CA GLY A 63 -4.00 -15.31 -20.72
C GLY A 63 -4.04 -14.15 -21.70
N ASP A 64 -5.11 -14.00 -22.48
CA ASP A 64 -5.41 -12.79 -23.24
C ASP A 64 -6.24 -11.77 -22.44
N GLY A 65 -6.65 -12.15 -21.22
CA GLY A 65 -7.41 -11.28 -20.33
C GLY A 65 -8.85 -11.15 -20.78
N ILE A 66 -9.58 -10.19 -20.19
CA ILE A 66 -11.00 -9.97 -20.53
C ILE A 66 -11.19 -8.81 -21.51
N CYS A 67 -10.10 -8.24 -22.04
CA CYS A 67 -10.11 -7.14 -23.01
C CYS A 67 -8.77 -7.09 -23.77
N CYS A 68 -8.67 -6.66 -25.03
CA CYS A 68 -9.68 -6.25 -26.00
C CYS A 68 -9.24 -6.72 -27.41
N GLY A 69 -10.08 -7.50 -28.06
CA GLY A 69 -9.84 -8.19 -29.33
C GLY A 69 -10.73 -9.42 -29.43
N SER A 70 -10.88 -10.10 -28.28
CA SER A 70 -11.80 -11.20 -28.01
C SER A 70 -13.10 -10.76 -27.33
N GLY A 71 -13.37 -9.45 -27.18
CA GLY A 71 -14.56 -8.92 -26.49
C GLY A 71 -14.20 -7.70 -25.64
N ALA A 72 -15.21 -6.97 -25.17
CA ALA A 72 -15.05 -5.78 -24.34
C ALA A 72 -15.48 -6.07 -22.90
N GLY A 73 -14.77 -6.99 -22.25
CA GLY A 73 -14.96 -7.30 -20.84
C GLY A 73 -14.28 -6.28 -19.93
N SER A 74 -14.71 -6.24 -18.67
CA SER A 74 -14.13 -5.41 -17.62
C SER A 74 -14.63 -5.85 -16.25
N TYR A 75 -13.93 -5.48 -15.19
CA TYR A 75 -14.41 -5.65 -13.82
C TYR A 75 -14.26 -4.38 -13.00
N THR A 76 -15.17 -4.17 -12.05
CA THR A 76 -15.11 -3.10 -11.07
C THR A 76 -15.56 -3.62 -9.71
N LEU A 77 -14.80 -3.31 -8.67
CA LEU A 77 -15.10 -3.64 -7.28
C LEU A 77 -15.33 -2.34 -6.51
N MET A 78 -16.51 -2.15 -5.94
CA MET A 78 -16.92 -0.90 -5.31
C MET A 78 -17.46 -1.09 -3.91
N GLU A 79 -17.17 -0.13 -3.02
CA GLU A 79 -17.83 0.06 -1.72
C GLU A 79 -18.61 1.38 -1.78
N GLY A 80 -19.92 1.31 -1.97
CA GLY A 80 -20.73 2.50 -2.25
C GLY A 80 -20.23 3.25 -3.50
N ALA A 81 -19.67 4.44 -3.32
CA ALA A 81 -19.09 5.25 -4.41
C ALA A 81 -17.57 5.10 -4.57
N LYS A 82 -16.89 4.38 -3.66
CA LYS A 82 -15.44 4.19 -3.68
C LYS A 82 -15.08 2.98 -4.55
N THR A 83 -14.29 3.20 -5.59
CA THR A 83 -13.70 2.10 -6.36
C THR A 83 -12.51 1.53 -5.59
N LEU A 84 -12.58 0.24 -5.27
CA LEU A 84 -11.54 -0.51 -4.57
C LEU A 84 -10.56 -1.15 -5.56
N ALA A 85 -11.08 -1.68 -6.67
CA ALA A 85 -10.32 -2.25 -7.76
C ALA A 85 -11.08 -2.11 -9.08
N SER A 86 -10.38 -2.02 -10.20
CA SER A 86 -10.97 -2.03 -11.53
C SER A 86 -9.93 -2.40 -12.57
N GLY A 87 -10.33 -3.15 -13.58
CA GLY A 87 -9.41 -3.58 -14.64
C GLY A 87 -10.13 -4.26 -15.78
N ALA A 88 -9.36 -4.62 -16.80
CA ALA A 88 -9.84 -5.30 -18.00
C ALA A 88 -8.69 -5.99 -18.76
N GLU A 89 -7.58 -5.27 -18.93
CA GLU A 89 -6.40 -5.76 -19.65
C GLU A 89 -5.40 -6.38 -18.66
N PHE A 90 -5.34 -7.69 -18.63
CA PHE A 90 -4.32 -8.45 -17.91
C PHE A 90 -3.97 -9.69 -18.72
N ALA A 91 -2.82 -10.33 -18.45
CA ALA A 91 -2.48 -11.60 -19.09
C ALA A 91 -3.30 -12.72 -18.42
N LYS A 92 -2.65 -13.59 -17.63
CA LYS A 92 -3.34 -14.69 -16.92
C LYS A 92 -3.99 -14.29 -15.61
N SER A 93 -3.54 -13.20 -15.00
CA SER A 93 -4.07 -12.77 -13.72
C SER A 93 -3.71 -11.32 -13.41
N GLU A 94 -4.58 -10.68 -12.64
CA GLU A 94 -4.32 -9.40 -11.98
C GLU A 94 -4.70 -9.53 -10.51
N THR A 95 -3.93 -8.87 -9.63
CA THR A 95 -4.19 -8.85 -8.19
C THR A 95 -4.14 -7.43 -7.68
N THR A 96 -5.16 -7.05 -6.91
CA THR A 96 -5.26 -5.76 -6.24
C THR A 96 -5.52 -5.96 -4.76
N ASP A 97 -4.66 -5.38 -3.93
CA ASP A 97 -4.84 -5.34 -2.48
C ASP A 97 -5.62 -4.08 -2.09
N PHE A 98 -6.54 -4.20 -1.13
CA PHE A 98 -7.32 -3.07 -0.61
C PHE A 98 -7.69 -3.29 0.87
N THR A 99 -7.98 -2.18 1.56
CA THR A 99 -8.36 -2.19 2.98
C THR A 99 -9.74 -1.58 3.16
N LEU A 100 -10.56 -2.21 4.00
CA LEU A 100 -11.87 -1.74 4.44
C LEU A 100 -11.82 -1.40 5.93
N GLY A 101 -12.60 -0.42 6.37
CA GLY A 101 -12.62 -0.01 7.78
C GLY A 101 -11.46 0.88 8.22
N ASP A 102 -10.54 1.24 7.32
CA ASP A 102 -9.57 2.30 7.59
C ASP A 102 -10.28 3.66 7.48
N THR A 103 -11.02 4.01 8.55
CA THR A 103 -11.49 5.38 8.77
C THR A 103 -10.28 6.23 9.08
N THR A 104 -9.49 6.54 8.06
CA THR A 104 -8.52 7.63 8.01
C THR A 104 -7.90 7.93 9.38
N THR A 105 -6.87 7.19 9.76
CA THR A 105 -5.78 7.97 10.34
C THR A 105 -5.34 8.89 9.21
N THR A 106 -5.70 10.18 9.30
CA THR A 106 -5.01 11.21 8.52
C THR A 106 -3.53 10.82 8.56
N PRO A 107 -2.86 10.61 7.41
CA PRO A 107 -1.43 10.39 7.41
C PRO A 107 -0.84 11.42 8.37
N PRO A 108 0.01 10.99 9.34
CA PRO A 108 0.52 11.89 10.36
C PRO A 108 0.95 13.16 9.65
N VAL A 109 0.49 14.32 10.16
CA VAL A 109 0.76 15.63 9.55
C VAL A 109 2.23 15.62 9.16
N VAL A 110 2.48 15.49 7.87
CA VAL A 110 3.83 15.47 7.34
C VAL A 110 4.34 16.86 7.62
N ASP A 111 5.27 16.97 8.57
CA ASP A 111 5.96 18.20 8.90
C ASP A 111 6.45 18.88 7.60
N GLY A 112 6.74 20.18 7.64
CA GLY A 112 7.06 20.98 6.45
C GLY A 112 8.10 20.33 5.52
N TYR A 113 9.03 19.55 6.08
CA TYR A 113 10.02 18.77 5.34
C TYR A 113 9.40 17.74 4.36
N TYR A 114 8.31 17.05 4.72
CA TYR A 114 7.68 15.99 3.93
C TYR A 114 6.42 16.44 3.17
N GLN A 115 6.07 17.72 3.22
CA GLN A 115 4.84 18.24 2.58
C GLN A 115 4.75 17.86 1.10
N ALA A 116 5.87 17.87 0.37
CA ALA A 116 5.93 17.50 -1.04
C ALA A 116 5.57 16.02 -1.30
N ALA A 117 5.67 15.14 -0.31
CA ALA A 117 5.29 13.72 -0.40
C ALA A 117 3.84 13.45 0.01
N SER A 118 3.15 14.42 0.64
CA SER A 118 1.80 14.25 1.18
C SER A 118 0.81 13.76 0.12
N GLY A 119 0.02 12.74 0.49
CA GLY A 119 -1.06 12.18 -0.32
C GLY A 119 -0.65 11.48 -1.61
N LYS A 120 0.66 11.28 -1.84
CA LYS A 120 1.16 10.61 -3.04
C LYS A 120 1.34 9.11 -2.79
N THR A 121 1.19 8.31 -3.84
CA THR A 121 1.43 6.87 -3.84
C THR A 121 2.28 6.46 -5.05
N GLY A 122 2.78 5.21 -5.05
CA GLY A 122 3.53 4.62 -6.18
C GLY A 122 4.72 5.47 -6.66
N TYR A 123 4.84 5.62 -7.98
CA TYR A 123 5.95 6.35 -8.61
C TYR A 123 5.99 7.83 -8.23
N ALA A 124 4.82 8.46 -8.06
CA ALA A 124 4.73 9.87 -7.65
C ALA A 124 5.28 10.08 -6.23
N LEU A 125 5.00 9.15 -5.31
CA LEU A 125 5.58 9.17 -3.96
C LEU A 125 7.09 8.98 -4.01
N LYS A 126 7.57 8.01 -4.78
CA LYS A 126 9.00 7.73 -4.94
C LYS A 126 9.77 8.97 -5.42
N THR A 127 9.27 9.66 -6.43
CA THR A 127 9.89 10.88 -6.97
C THR A 127 9.88 12.02 -5.96
N ALA A 128 8.77 12.20 -5.23
CA ALA A 128 8.68 13.23 -4.20
C ALA A 128 9.71 13.00 -3.08
N LEU A 129 9.84 11.77 -2.59
CA LEU A 129 10.83 11.40 -1.58
C LEU A 129 12.26 11.58 -2.10
N PHE A 130 12.54 11.19 -3.35
CA PHE A 130 13.85 11.41 -3.98
C PHE A 130 14.21 12.90 -3.99
N ASN A 131 13.28 13.78 -4.39
CA ASN A 131 13.56 15.22 -4.44
C ASN A 131 13.78 15.84 -3.06
N ILE A 132 13.12 15.33 -2.03
CA ILE A 132 13.33 15.77 -0.63
C ILE A 132 14.76 15.46 -0.18
N ILE A 133 15.29 14.28 -0.54
CA ILE A 133 16.60 13.82 -0.05
C ILE A 133 17.76 14.11 -1.01
N ASN A 134 17.52 14.43 -2.29
CA ASN A 134 18.62 14.49 -3.29
C ASN A 134 19.61 15.64 -3.04
N ASN A 135 19.22 16.67 -2.30
CA ASN A 135 20.05 17.84 -2.04
C ASN A 135 20.84 17.69 -0.73
N HIS A 136 21.63 16.62 -0.63
CA HIS A 136 22.57 16.41 0.47
C HIS A 136 24.01 16.53 -0.04
N SER A 137 24.87 17.17 0.75
CA SER A 137 26.31 17.21 0.47
C SER A 137 27.03 16.13 1.26
N SER A 138 27.76 15.24 0.59
CA SER A 138 28.69 14.34 1.28
C SER A 138 29.70 15.15 2.08
N ARG A 139 29.85 14.85 3.37
CA ARG A 139 30.78 15.56 4.28
C ARG A 139 32.13 14.84 4.43
N GLY A 140 32.24 13.60 3.93
CA GLY A 140 33.44 12.77 4.04
C GLY A 140 33.76 12.32 5.48
N TYR A 141 34.75 11.43 5.62
CA TYR A 141 35.11 10.82 6.92
C TYR A 141 35.67 11.85 7.92
N SER A 142 36.31 12.92 7.42
CA SER A 142 36.88 13.97 8.28
C SER A 142 35.84 14.78 9.05
N ALA A 143 34.57 14.77 8.62
CA ALA A 143 33.49 15.49 9.28
C ALA A 143 32.83 14.71 10.42
N ILE A 144 33.18 13.42 10.62
CA ILE A 144 32.57 12.57 11.66
C ILE A 144 32.73 13.21 13.05
N TRP A 145 33.91 13.75 13.36
CA TRP A 145 34.17 14.36 14.65
C TRP A 145 33.37 15.64 14.92
N THR A 146 32.92 16.34 13.86
CA THR A 146 32.00 17.48 13.99
C THR A 146 30.56 17.00 14.08
N LEU A 147 30.19 16.00 13.28
CA LEU A 147 28.84 15.43 13.27
C LEU A 147 28.46 14.85 14.62
N VAL A 148 29.35 14.05 15.24
CA VAL A 148 29.09 13.46 16.55
C VAL A 148 28.85 14.55 17.61
N LYS A 149 29.57 15.67 17.52
CA LYS A 149 29.35 16.81 18.42
C LYS A 149 28.01 17.50 18.21
N ASP A 150 27.61 17.68 16.96
CA ASP A 150 26.43 18.47 16.61
C ASP A 150 25.12 17.68 16.69
N ALA A 151 25.17 16.36 16.47
CA ALA A 151 23.99 15.51 16.31
C ALA A 151 23.86 14.42 17.38
N ASP A 152 24.98 13.91 17.90
CA ASP A 152 24.98 12.70 18.72
C ASP A 152 25.33 12.96 20.19
N LEU A 153 25.65 14.20 20.60
CA LEU A 153 25.83 14.49 22.03
C LEU A 153 24.49 14.53 22.75
N ASP A 154 24.47 13.97 23.97
CA ASP A 154 23.33 14.13 24.86
C ASP A 154 23.19 15.60 25.25
N ASN A 155 22.11 16.19 24.73
CA ASN A 155 21.64 17.52 25.06
C ASN A 155 20.22 17.47 25.67
N TYR A 156 19.69 16.27 25.89
CA TYR A 156 18.30 16.05 26.28
C TYR A 156 18.17 15.65 27.75
N TYR A 157 18.99 14.72 28.23
CA TYR A 157 18.89 14.19 29.59
C TYR A 157 19.87 14.91 30.53
N GLU A 158 21.02 14.31 30.84
CA GLU A 158 22.07 14.83 31.72
C GLU A 158 22.76 16.05 31.15
N LYS A 159 22.88 16.10 29.81
CA LYS A 159 23.60 17.17 29.10
C LYS A 159 25.07 17.27 29.50
N ASP A 160 25.68 16.12 29.79
CA ASP A 160 27.05 16.04 30.29
C ASP A 160 28.11 15.91 29.18
N GLY A 161 27.66 15.86 27.92
CA GLY A 161 28.53 15.70 26.75
C GLY A 161 28.87 14.23 26.45
N SER A 162 28.13 13.28 27.03
CA SER A 162 28.10 11.89 26.56
C SER A 162 27.47 11.79 25.17
N ILE A 163 27.57 10.62 24.55
CA ILE A 163 26.88 10.33 23.29
C ILE A 163 25.47 9.83 23.61
N LEU A 164 24.46 10.51 23.07
CA LEU A 164 23.06 10.10 23.09
C LEU A 164 22.81 8.96 22.10
N ASP A 165 23.23 7.76 22.49
CA ASP A 165 22.86 6.54 21.78
C ASP A 165 21.57 5.99 22.37
N MET A 166 20.51 5.95 21.56
CA MET A 166 19.17 5.49 21.95
C MET A 166 19.16 4.12 22.66
N TYR A 167 20.13 3.25 22.38
CA TYR A 167 20.17 1.91 22.94
C TYR A 167 21.04 1.76 24.20
N SER A 168 21.87 2.76 24.54
CA SER A 168 22.78 2.67 25.68
C SER A 168 22.73 3.86 26.66
N GLU A 169 21.99 4.90 26.30
CA GLU A 169 21.67 6.07 27.14
C GLU A 169 21.08 5.68 28.50
N LYS A 170 21.56 6.32 29.56
CA LYS A 170 21.00 6.21 30.91
C LYS A 170 20.57 7.59 31.43
N PRO A 171 19.28 7.95 31.27
CA PRO A 171 18.74 9.28 31.58
C PRO A 171 18.85 9.82 33.03
N ALA A 172 19.41 9.05 33.95
CA ALA A 172 19.72 9.51 35.31
C ALA A 172 21.05 8.93 35.84
N GLY A 173 21.98 8.56 34.97
CA GLY A 173 23.18 7.83 35.37
C GLY A 173 24.30 7.88 34.33
N ASN A 174 25.49 7.40 34.72
CA ASN A 174 26.65 7.52 33.85
C ASN A 174 26.51 6.62 32.61
N ASP A 175 26.69 7.24 31.44
CA ASP A 175 26.74 6.56 30.16
C ASP A 175 28.04 5.78 29.98
N ALA A 176 27.98 4.78 29.11
CA ALA A 176 29.11 3.93 28.81
C ALA A 176 30.12 4.59 27.86
N VAL A 177 29.68 5.61 27.11
CA VAL A 177 30.48 6.23 26.03
C VAL A 177 30.40 7.75 26.14
N SER A 178 31.55 8.36 26.40
CA SER A 178 31.73 9.81 26.39
C SER A 178 32.67 10.21 25.25
N PHE A 179 32.51 11.45 24.76
CA PHE A 179 33.37 12.02 23.73
C PHE A 179 34.67 12.63 24.29
#